data_AF-A0A966PUM4-F1
#
_entry.id   AF-A0A966PUM4-F1
#
_cell.length_a   1.000
_cell.length_b   1.000
_cell.length_c   1.000
_cell.angle_alpha   90.00
_cell.angle_beta   90.00
_cell.angle_gamma   90.00
#
_symmetry.space_group_name_H-M   'P 1'
#
loop_
_entity.id
_entity.type
_entity.pdbx_description
1 polymer ?
#
loop_
_entity_poly.entity_id
_entity_poly.type
_entity_poly.pdbx_seq_one_letter_code
_entity_poly.pdbx_strand_id
1 'polypeptide(L)'
;MNTAYDVRRADWLIVCAVAVYLIVTRANNEYCFAILFVATASVLGAIFCSQISRRTGLALLALLTFAAVNSRHALNEYNDVQTGEYQGWVTIISDPQNIGAATRLTVEIESDRFIVYAYGRPSWRLAGAKVGEQLFVHGLRERFENFGEPRWIAQHIKGVFRVESVGEQRLMASPMLRSA
;
A
#
# COMPACT_ATOMS: atom_id res chain seq x y z
N MET A 1 -34.97 -7.06 -33.64
CA MET A 1 -33.67 -6.77 -34.27
C MET A 1 -32.62 -6.84 -33.18
N ASN A 2 -31.91 -7.97 -33.07
CA ASN A 2 -30.88 -8.15 -32.04
C ASN A 2 -29.58 -7.52 -32.56
N THR A 3 -29.17 -6.40 -31.96
CA THR A 3 -27.87 -5.79 -32.19
C THR A 3 -26.80 -6.66 -31.53
N ALA A 4 -26.35 -7.70 -32.23
CA ALA A 4 -25.14 -8.40 -31.85
C ALA A 4 -23.98 -7.39 -31.95
N TYR A 5 -23.41 -7.03 -30.81
CA TYR A 5 -22.17 -6.25 -30.74
C TYR A 5 -21.08 -7.04 -31.45
N ASP A 6 -20.73 -6.63 -32.67
CA ASP A 6 -19.66 -7.23 -33.45
C ASP A 6 -18.33 -6.73 -32.85
N VAL A 7 -17.76 -7.53 -31.94
CA VAL A 7 -16.55 -7.19 -31.18
C VAL A 7 -15.40 -7.03 -32.18
N ARG A 8 -15.01 -5.78 -32.46
CA ARG A 8 -13.93 -5.51 -33.41
C ARG A 8 -12.61 -5.96 -32.81
N ARG A 9 -11.65 -6.32 -33.66
CA ARG A 9 -10.29 -6.73 -33.26
C ARG A 9 -9.60 -5.73 -32.30
N ALA A 10 -9.98 -4.46 -32.36
CA ALA A 10 -9.53 -3.40 -31.46
C ALA A 10 -10.07 -3.53 -30.02
N ASP A 11 -11.29 -4.04 -29.83
CA ASP A 11 -11.90 -4.21 -28.51
C ASP A 11 -11.17 -5.29 -27.72
N TRP A 12 -10.77 -6.38 -28.38
CA TRP A 12 -9.93 -7.43 -27.78
C TRP A 12 -8.54 -6.93 -27.39
N LEU A 13 -7.95 -6.00 -28.16
CA LEU A 13 -6.67 -5.39 -27.80
C LEU A 13 -6.78 -4.52 -26.55
N ILE A 14 -7.89 -3.78 -26.42
CA ILE A 14 -8.17 -2.97 -25.22
C ILE A 14 -8.38 -3.89 -24.01
N VAL A 15 -9.16 -4.96 -24.16
CA VAL A 15 -9.40 -5.94 -23.09
C VAL A 15 -8.08 -6.60 -22.65
N CYS A 16 -7.22 -7.01 -23.58
CA CYS A 16 -5.90 -7.54 -23.27
C CYS A 16 -5.00 -6.50 -22.58
N ALA A 17 -5.00 -5.25 -23.04
CA ALA A 17 -4.23 -4.18 -22.41
C ALA A 17 -4.70 -3.90 -20.97
N VAL A 18 -6.01 -3.89 -20.73
CA VAL A 18 -6.60 -3.72 -19.40
C VAL A 18 -6.30 -4.93 -18.51
N ALA A 19 -6.37 -6.16 -19.03
CA ALA A 19 -6.03 -7.37 -18.29
C ALA A 19 -4.55 -7.38 -17.90
N VAL A 20 -3.64 -7.02 -18.82
CA VAL A 20 -2.21 -6.86 -18.53
C VAL A 20 -2.00 -5.79 -17.48
N TYR A 21 -2.67 -4.64 -17.57
CA TYR A 21 -2.58 -3.57 -16.58
C TYR A 21 -3.01 -4.04 -15.17
N LEU A 22 -4.13 -4.76 -15.07
CA LEU A 22 -4.61 -5.32 -13.80
C LEU A 22 -3.67 -6.39 -13.24
N ILE A 23 -3.01 -7.16 -14.11
CA ILE A 23 -2.03 -8.16 -13.69
C ILE A 23 -0.73 -7.48 -13.23
N VAL A 24 -0.24 -6.44 -13.92
CA VAL A 24 0.95 -5.67 -13.51
C VAL A 24 0.72 -4.97 -12.17
N THR A 25 -0.43 -4.33 -11.97
CA THR A 25 -0.73 -3.61 -10.73
C THR A 25 -0.86 -4.51 -9.51
N ARG A 26 -1.09 -5.81 -9.72
CA ARG A 26 -1.21 -6.80 -8.64
C ARG A 26 -0.02 -7.77 -8.55
N ALA A 27 0.91 -7.71 -9.50
CA ALA A 27 2.03 -8.64 -9.57
C ALA A 27 3.09 -8.32 -8.52
N ASN A 28 3.62 -9.37 -7.91
CA ASN A 28 4.77 -9.28 -7.02
C ASN A 28 5.99 -8.79 -7.82
N ASN A 29 6.95 -8.12 -7.16
CA ASN A 29 8.04 -7.38 -7.80
C ASN A 29 8.84 -8.20 -8.85
N GLU A 30 8.92 -9.52 -8.66
CA GLU A 30 9.59 -10.48 -9.55
C GLU A 30 8.87 -10.69 -10.90
N TYR A 31 7.54 -10.65 -10.92
CA TYR A 31 6.74 -10.92 -12.12
C TYR A 31 6.42 -9.65 -12.93
N CYS A 32 6.46 -8.47 -12.30
CA CYS A 32 6.21 -7.19 -12.95
C CYS A 32 7.09 -6.97 -14.19
N PHE A 33 8.37 -7.32 -14.12
CA PHE A 33 9.30 -7.17 -15.24
C PHE A 33 8.97 -8.09 -16.41
N ALA A 34 8.62 -9.35 -16.13
CA ALA A 34 8.23 -10.31 -17.16
C ALA A 34 6.95 -9.85 -17.87
N ILE A 35 5.96 -9.36 -17.12
CA ILE A 35 4.70 -8.88 -17.70
C ILE A 35 4.91 -7.61 -18.54
N LEU A 36 5.73 -6.65 -18.07
CA LEU A 36 6.09 -5.46 -18.84
C LEU A 36 6.83 -5.80 -20.15
N PHE A 37 7.70 -6.81 -20.11
CA PHE A 37 8.44 -7.26 -21.28
C PHE A 37 7.50 -7.91 -22.31
N VAL A 38 6.60 -8.79 -21.88
CA VAL A 38 5.59 -9.42 -22.76
C VAL A 38 4.64 -8.35 -23.33
N ALA A 39 4.22 -7.39 -22.52
CA ALA A 39 3.36 -6.29 -22.95
C ALA A 39 4.03 -5.44 -24.03
N THR A 40 5.27 -5.01 -23.81
CA THR A 40 6.02 -4.21 -24.79
C THR A 40 6.31 -5.00 -26.07
N ALA A 41 6.67 -6.28 -25.96
CA ALA A 41 6.87 -7.16 -27.12
C ALA A 41 5.58 -7.35 -27.93
N SER A 42 4.42 -7.49 -27.27
CA SER A 42 3.12 -7.62 -27.94
C SER A 42 2.71 -6.36 -28.71
N VAL A 43 2.94 -5.17 -28.12
CA VAL A 43 2.66 -3.88 -28.78
C VAL A 43 3.60 -3.67 -29.97
N LEU A 44 4.89 -3.99 -29.83
CA LEU A 44 5.85 -3.91 -30.93
C LEU A 44 5.51 -4.89 -32.07
N GLY A 45 5.13 -6.12 -31.74
CA GLY A 45 4.66 -7.11 -32.73
C GLY A 45 3.39 -6.65 -33.46
N ALA A 46 2.43 -6.06 -32.76
CA ALA A 46 1.21 -5.54 -33.36
C ALA A 46 1.46 -4.33 -34.30
N ILE A 47 2.42 -3.47 -33.97
CA ILE A 47 2.88 -2.38 -34.85
C ILE A 47 3.57 -2.95 -36.11
N PHE A 48 4.43 -3.95 -35.95
CA PHE A 48 5.20 -4.54 -37.05
C PHE A 48 4.31 -5.34 -38.03
N CYS A 49 3.29 -6.05 -37.51
CA CYS A 49 2.30 -6.75 -38.33
C CYS A 49 1.23 -5.82 -38.94
N SER A 50 1.37 -4.50 -38.84
CA SER A 50 0.43 -3.47 -39.36
C SER A 50 -1.00 -3.56 -38.81
N GLN A 51 -1.24 -4.31 -37.73
CA GLN A 51 -2.58 -4.50 -37.16
C GLN A 51 -3.08 -3.28 -36.37
N ILE A 52 -2.17 -2.37 -36.01
CA ILE A 52 -2.44 -1.14 -35.25
C ILE A 52 -1.82 0.04 -35.98
N SER A 53 -2.53 1.18 -36.02
CA SER A 53 -1.98 2.44 -36.52
C SER A 53 -0.81 2.90 -35.64
N ARG A 54 0.28 3.39 -36.25
CA ARG A 54 1.50 3.83 -35.55
C ARG A 54 1.19 4.80 -34.39
N ARG A 55 0.20 5.69 -34.55
CA ARG A 55 -0.21 6.66 -33.52
C ARG A 55 -0.78 5.98 -32.28
N THR A 56 -1.67 5.00 -32.46
CA THR A 56 -2.24 4.19 -31.37
C THR A 56 -1.19 3.33 -30.67
N GLY A 57 -0.24 2.75 -31.41
CA GLY A 57 0.87 2.00 -30.82
C GLY A 57 1.77 2.86 -29.92
N LEU A 58 2.11 4.06 -30.38
CA LEU A 58 2.87 5.04 -29.59
C LEU A 58 2.11 5.50 -28.33
N ALA A 59 0.81 5.74 -28.44
CA ALA A 59 -0.02 6.12 -27.30
C ALA A 59 -0.08 5.02 -26.23
N LEU A 60 -0.21 3.75 -26.65
CA LEU A 60 -0.19 2.60 -25.73
C LEU A 60 1.17 2.44 -25.05
N LEU A 61 2.26 2.61 -25.79
CA LEU A 61 3.61 2.60 -25.23
C LEU A 61 3.80 3.71 -24.19
N ALA A 62 3.36 4.93 -24.49
CA ALA A 62 3.44 6.06 -23.56
C ALA A 62 2.59 5.84 -22.29
N LEU A 63 1.41 5.22 -22.42
CA LEU A 63 0.58 4.83 -21.28
C LEU A 63 1.28 3.78 -20.40
N LEU A 64 1.87 2.75 -21.01
CA LEU A 64 2.58 1.69 -20.28
C LEU A 64 3.81 2.24 -19.54
N THR A 65 4.58 3.12 -20.18
CA THR A 65 5.74 3.74 -19.52
C THR A 65 5.33 4.67 -18.39
N PHE A 66 4.30 5.50 -18.58
CA PHE A 66 3.77 6.36 -17.52
C PHE A 66 3.24 5.55 -16.33
N ALA A 67 2.50 4.46 -16.60
CA ALA A 67 2.02 3.55 -15.57
C ALA A 67 3.18 2.90 -14.80
N ALA A 68 4.24 2.46 -15.48
CA ALA A 68 5.41 1.86 -14.84
C ALA A 68 6.16 2.86 -13.96
N VAL A 69 6.32 4.11 -14.41
CA VAL A 69 6.96 5.18 -13.63
C VAL A 69 6.12 5.52 -12.40
N ASN A 70 4.81 5.71 -12.57
CA ASN A 70 3.90 6.03 -11.46
C ASN A 70 3.84 4.89 -10.43
N SER A 71 3.80 3.64 -10.90
CA SER A 71 3.83 2.47 -10.02
C SER A 71 5.13 2.38 -9.22
N ARG A 72 6.27 2.70 -9.81
CA ARG A 72 7.56 2.76 -9.09
C ARG A 72 7.60 3.91 -8.10
N HIS A 73 7.08 5.08 -8.47
CA HIS A 73 7.01 6.22 -7.57
C HIS A 73 6.18 5.87 -6.32
N ALA A 74 4.98 5.33 -6.52
CA ALA A 74 4.10 4.90 -5.43
C ALA A 74 4.76 3.84 -4.53
N LEU A 75 5.48 2.89 -5.12
CA LEU A 75 6.20 1.87 -4.35
C LEU A 75 7.39 2.44 -3.58
N ASN A 76 8.12 3.40 -4.17
CA ASN A 76 9.24 4.07 -3.51
C ASN A 76 8.76 4.93 -2.34
N GLU A 77 7.67 5.67 -2.51
CA GLU A 77 7.05 6.47 -1.44
C GLU A 77 6.53 5.59 -0.29
N TYR A 78 6.03 4.40 -0.60
CA TYR A 78 5.69 3.40 0.42
C TYR A 78 6.92 2.84 1.14
N ASN A 79 8.01 2.62 0.40
CA ASN A 79 9.26 2.07 0.95
C ASN A 79 10.08 3.11 1.71
N ASP A 80 9.90 4.40 1.46
CA ASP A 80 10.54 5.46 2.24
C ASP A 80 9.87 5.54 3.62
N VAL A 81 10.47 4.80 4.56
CA VAL A 81 10.02 4.70 5.95
C VAL A 81 11.12 5.26 6.81
N GLN A 82 10.79 6.26 7.62
CA GLN A 82 11.73 6.76 8.61
C GLN A 82 11.95 5.71 9.70
N THR A 83 13.11 5.06 9.68
CA THR A 83 13.52 4.09 10.70
C THR A 83 14.42 4.75 11.75
N GLY A 84 14.43 4.19 12.96
CA GLY A 84 15.26 4.65 14.05
C GLY A 84 14.45 5.05 15.28
N GLU A 85 15.13 5.62 16.27
CA GLU A 85 14.50 6.03 17.51
C GLU A 85 13.46 7.13 17.27
N TYR A 86 12.38 7.06 18.02
CA TYR A 86 11.31 8.04 17.98
C TYR A 86 10.80 8.34 19.38
N GLN A 87 10.64 9.63 19.63
CA GLN A 87 10.04 10.16 20.83
C GLN A 87 9.06 11.26 20.44
N GLY A 88 7.77 11.04 20.70
CA GLY A 88 6.78 12.03 20.31
C GLY A 88 5.34 11.54 20.45
N TRP A 89 4.44 12.35 19.91
CA TRP A 89 3.01 12.08 19.90
C TRP A 89 2.64 11.19 18.72
N VAL A 90 1.93 10.11 19.01
CA VAL A 90 1.40 9.19 17.99
C VAL A 90 -0.10 9.14 18.07
N THR A 91 -0.76 9.07 16.91
CA THR A 91 -2.22 8.97 16.83
C THR A 91 -2.63 7.51 16.70
N ILE A 92 -3.60 7.06 17.49
CA ILE A 92 -4.10 5.69 17.41
C ILE A 92 -5.09 5.58 16.26
N ILE A 93 -4.87 4.64 15.34
CA ILE A 93 -5.71 4.45 14.15
C ILE A 93 -6.61 3.22 14.29
N SER A 94 -6.23 2.24 15.10
CA SER A 94 -7.04 1.05 15.35
C SER A 94 -7.20 0.78 16.85
N ASP A 95 -8.35 0.25 17.24
CA ASP A 95 -8.57 -0.14 18.62
C ASP A 95 -7.55 -1.22 19.07
N PRO A 96 -7.13 -1.21 20.35
CA PRO A 96 -6.27 -2.23 20.90
C PRO A 96 -6.93 -3.62 20.84
N GLN A 97 -6.23 -4.58 20.26
CA GLN A 97 -6.63 -5.98 20.21
C GLN A 97 -5.65 -6.81 21.04
N ASN A 98 -6.17 -7.58 21.99
CA ASN A 98 -5.35 -8.52 22.74
C ASN A 98 -5.12 -9.79 21.90
N ILE A 99 -3.86 -10.05 21.57
CA ILE A 99 -3.42 -11.23 20.82
C ILE A 99 -2.43 -11.98 21.72
N GLY A 100 -2.92 -13.05 22.36
CA GLY A 100 -2.13 -13.78 23.36
C GLY A 100 -1.72 -12.87 24.51
N ALA A 101 -0.41 -12.76 24.75
CA ALA A 101 0.16 -11.88 25.78
C ALA A 101 0.49 -10.45 25.29
N ALA A 102 0.24 -10.15 24.00
CA ALA A 102 0.52 -8.86 23.40
C ALA A 102 -0.75 -8.03 23.20
N THR A 103 -0.63 -6.71 23.33
CA THR A 103 -1.64 -5.79 22.79
C THR A 103 -1.17 -5.30 21.43
N ARG A 104 -1.95 -5.62 20.39
CA ARG A 104 -1.75 -5.16 19.02
C ARG A 104 -2.59 -3.92 18.77
N LEU A 105 -1.99 -2.88 18.22
CA LEU A 105 -2.71 -1.75 17.63
C LEU A 105 -1.92 -1.15 16.47
N THR A 106 -2.55 -0.22 15.75
CA THR A 106 -1.93 0.54 14.66
C THR A 106 -1.83 1.99 15.10
N VAL A 107 -0.64 2.56 14.99
CA VAL A 107 -0.38 3.97 15.30
C VAL A 107 0.06 4.70 14.04
N GLU A 108 -0.23 5.98 13.98
CA GLU A 108 0.25 6.90 12.96
C GLU A 108 1.28 7.85 13.57
N ILE A 109 2.45 7.90 12.92
CA ILE A 109 3.59 8.73 13.27
C ILE A 109 3.94 9.54 12.03
N GLU A 110 3.83 10.86 12.09
CA GLU A 110 4.26 11.76 10.99
C GLU A 110 3.65 11.40 9.61
N SER A 111 2.43 10.85 9.58
CA SER A 111 1.68 10.33 8.40
C SER A 111 1.95 8.88 8.01
N ASP A 112 2.93 8.23 8.64
CA ASP A 112 3.26 6.82 8.41
C ASP A 112 2.59 5.92 9.45
N ARG A 113 2.01 4.80 9.00
CA ARG A 113 1.34 3.85 9.89
C ARG A 113 2.26 2.71 10.28
N PHE A 114 2.29 2.42 11.56
CA PHE A 114 3.09 1.35 12.14
C PHE A 114 2.22 0.41 12.96
N ILE A 115 2.51 -0.88 12.87
CA ILE A 115 1.92 -1.87 13.76
C ILE A 115 2.72 -1.92 15.07
N VAL A 116 2.02 -1.93 16.19
CA VAL A 116 2.61 -2.02 17.52
C VAL A 116 2.27 -3.37 18.11
N TYR A 117 3.28 -4.06 18.61
CA TYR A 117 3.12 -5.21 19.50
C TYR A 117 3.72 -4.86 20.85
N ALA A 118 2.85 -4.47 21.79
CA ALA A 118 3.26 -4.11 23.14
C ALA A 118 3.12 -5.30 24.07
N TYR A 119 4.09 -5.48 24.96
CA TYR A 119 4.11 -6.51 25.99
C TYR A 119 4.23 -5.86 27.38
N GLY A 120 3.76 -6.54 28.43
CA GLY A 120 3.96 -6.12 29.82
C GLY A 120 3.34 -4.75 30.15
N ARG A 121 4.11 -3.87 30.79
CA ARG A 121 3.61 -2.57 31.28
C ARG A 121 3.10 -1.63 30.16
N PRO A 122 3.83 -1.46 29.03
CA PRO A 122 3.31 -0.71 27.88
C PRO A 122 1.96 -1.24 27.35
N SER A 123 1.77 -2.57 27.33
CA SER A 123 0.51 -3.19 26.88
C SER A 123 -0.68 -2.73 27.71
N TRP A 124 -0.58 -2.71 29.04
CA TRP A 124 -1.70 -2.27 29.90
C TRP A 124 -2.06 -0.80 29.68
N ARG A 125 -1.06 0.06 29.43
CA ARG A 125 -1.31 1.47 29.11
C ARG A 125 -2.00 1.64 27.77
N LEU A 126 -1.62 0.83 26.77
CA LEU A 126 -2.17 0.86 25.43
C LEU A 126 -3.54 0.18 25.32
N ALA A 127 -3.84 -0.83 26.15
CA ALA A 127 -5.09 -1.57 26.13
C ALA A 127 -6.33 -0.69 26.39
N GLY A 128 -6.17 0.39 27.14
CA GLY A 128 -7.24 1.36 27.41
C GLY A 128 -7.27 2.55 26.46
N ALA A 129 -6.47 2.53 25.39
CA ALA A 129 -6.40 3.63 24.45
C ALA A 129 -7.45 3.47 23.33
N LYS A 130 -7.90 4.57 22.74
CA LYS A 130 -8.98 4.56 21.74
C LYS A 130 -8.54 5.15 20.41
N VAL A 131 -9.21 4.76 19.34
CA VAL A 131 -9.03 5.37 18.01
C VAL A 131 -9.17 6.90 18.07
N GLY A 132 -8.23 7.57 17.39
CA GLY A 132 -8.09 9.02 17.31
C GLY A 132 -7.41 9.67 18.52
N GLU A 133 -7.15 8.94 19.62
CA GLU A 133 -6.39 9.48 20.74
C GLU A 133 -4.93 9.65 20.35
N GLN A 134 -4.29 10.69 20.87
CA GLN A 134 -2.85 10.86 20.76
C GLN A 134 -2.16 10.49 22.07
N LEU A 135 -1.12 9.67 21.97
CA LEU A 135 -0.31 9.23 23.10
C LEU A 135 1.13 9.66 22.89
N PHE A 136 1.79 10.07 23.96
CA PHE A 136 3.23 10.28 23.92
C PHE A 136 3.93 8.92 24.09
N VAL A 137 4.77 8.53 23.13
CA VAL A 137 5.48 7.24 23.13
C VAL A 137 6.97 7.42 22.87
N HIS A 138 7.75 6.48 23.38
CA HIS A 138 9.17 6.33 23.09
C HIS A 138 9.41 4.91 22.60
N GLY A 139 10.19 4.77 21.53
CA GLY A 139 10.53 3.46 21.00
C GLY A 139 11.26 3.52 19.66
N LEU A 140 11.30 2.38 18.99
CA LEU A 140 12.06 2.18 17.76
C LEU A 140 11.12 1.95 16.56
N ARG A 141 11.29 2.74 15.50
CA ARG A 141 10.66 2.52 14.19
C ARG A 141 11.48 1.52 13.39
N GLU A 142 10.93 0.33 13.17
CA GLU A 142 11.55 -0.75 12.40
C GLU A 142 10.78 -0.94 11.08
N ARG A 143 11.50 -1.14 9.98
CA ARG A 143 10.90 -1.62 8.73
C ARG A 143 10.56 -3.11 8.89
N PHE A 144 9.52 -3.58 8.21
CA PHE A 144 9.30 -5.02 8.09
C PHE A 144 10.52 -5.72 7.47
N GLU A 145 11.12 -6.69 8.18
CA GLU A 145 12.22 -7.51 7.66
C GLU A 145 11.79 -8.32 6.42
N ASN A 146 10.55 -8.79 6.42
CA ASN A 146 9.91 -9.39 5.26
C ASN A 146 8.59 -8.67 4.99
N PHE A 147 8.40 -8.15 3.78
CA PHE A 147 7.10 -7.68 3.26
C PHE A 147 6.15 -8.89 3.07
N GLY A 148 5.88 -9.62 4.14
CA GLY A 148 5.30 -10.96 4.10
C GLY A 148 3.78 -10.99 4.05
N GLU A 149 3.10 -9.92 4.47
CA GLU A 149 1.63 -9.91 4.49
C GLU A 149 1.07 -8.86 3.50
N PRO A 150 0.48 -9.28 2.36
CA PRO A 150 -0.23 -8.37 1.45
C PRO A 150 -1.35 -7.59 2.15
N ARG A 151 -1.80 -8.08 3.31
CA ARG A 151 -2.75 -7.38 4.18
C ARG A 151 -2.22 -6.05 4.72
N TRP A 152 -0.94 -5.96 5.09
CA TRP A 152 -0.38 -4.74 5.69
C TRP A 152 -0.20 -3.64 4.65
N ILE A 153 0.18 -4.02 3.43
CA ILE A 153 0.26 -3.12 2.28
C ILE A 153 -1.12 -2.50 1.99
N ALA A 154 -2.18 -3.32 1.98
CA ALA A 154 -3.55 -2.82 1.77
C ALA A 154 -4.02 -1.86 2.89
N GLN A 155 -3.46 -1.97 4.09
CA GLN A 155 -3.76 -1.09 5.22
C GLN A 155 -2.81 0.13 5.31
N HIS A 156 -1.89 0.27 4.35
CA HIS A 156 -0.83 1.28 4.33
C HIS A 156 0.06 1.26 5.58
N ILE A 157 0.28 0.09 6.17
CA ILE A 157 1.18 -0.08 7.31
C ILE A 157 2.59 -0.28 6.79
N LYS A 158 3.47 0.69 7.06
CA LYS A 158 4.83 0.76 6.52
C LYS A 158 5.87 -0.01 7.34
N GLY A 159 5.61 -0.25 8.64
CA GLY A 159 6.57 -0.93 9.51
C GLY A 159 6.01 -1.36 10.86
N VAL A 160 6.92 -1.76 11.75
CA VAL A 160 6.65 -2.10 13.15
C VAL A 160 7.19 -0.99 14.04
N PHE A 161 6.42 -0.59 15.04
CA PHE A 161 6.88 0.31 16.09
C PHE A 161 7.05 -0.46 17.40
N ARG A 162 8.30 -0.62 17.83
CA ARG A 162 8.66 -1.29 19.07
C ARG A 162 8.60 -0.29 20.22
N VAL A 163 7.53 -0.36 20.98
CA VAL A 163 7.29 0.54 22.12
C VAL A 163 8.19 0.14 23.30
N GLU A 164 8.98 1.10 23.78
CA GLU A 164 9.76 0.96 25.01
C GLU A 164 9.02 1.55 26.20
N SER A 165 8.44 2.74 26.01
CA SER A 165 7.63 3.38 27.05
C SER A 165 6.46 4.17 26.45
N VAL A 166 5.41 4.28 27.27
CA VAL A 166 4.20 5.05 26.96
C VAL A 166 4.04 6.07 28.07
N GLY A 167 4.02 7.34 27.70
CA GLY A 167 3.78 8.45 28.58
C GLY A 167 2.37 8.42 29.17
N GLU A 168 2.18 9.15 30.26
CA GLU A 168 0.87 9.22 30.94
C GLU A 168 -0.08 10.21 30.27
N GLN A 169 0.47 11.15 29.51
CA GLN A 169 -0.30 12.19 28.83
C GLN A 169 -1.03 11.60 27.62
N ARG A 170 -2.34 11.88 27.56
CA ARG A 170 -3.22 11.47 26.46
C ARG A 170 -3.99 12.69 25.97
N LEU A 171 -3.95 12.94 24.68
CA LEU A 171 -4.82 13.93 24.06
C LEU A 171 -6.03 13.20 23.49
N MET A 172 -7.21 13.64 23.91
CA MET A 172 -8.47 13.03 23.51
C MET A 172 -8.74 13.32 22.04
N ALA A 173 -9.19 12.30 21.30
CA ALA A 173 -9.68 12.45 19.95
C ALA A 173 -10.86 13.44 19.89
N SER A 174 -10.95 14.20 18.79
CA SER A 174 -12.16 14.95 18.46
C SER A 174 -13.38 14.02 18.45
N PRO A 175 -14.55 14.43 18.99
CA PRO A 175 -15.74 13.58 19.11
C PRO A 175 -16.21 12.96 17.79
N MET A 176 -15.96 13.63 16.66
CA MET A 176 -16.34 13.14 15.32
C MET A 176 -15.57 11.90 14.87
N LEU A 177 -14.40 11.62 15.43
CA LEU A 177 -13.61 10.41 15.10
C LEU A 177 -14.16 9.14 15.80
N ARG A 178 -15.15 9.28 16.69
CA ARG A 178 -15.72 8.16 17.48
C ARG A 178 -16.99 7.55 16.88
N SER A 179 -17.55 8.11 15.81
CA SER A 179 -18.86 7.70 15.25
C SER A 179 -18.76 6.93 13.93
N ALA A 180 -17.56 6.53 13.51
CA ALA A 180 -17.32 5.83 12.24
C ALA A 180 -17.14 4.33 12.45
#